data_AF-X1J5H1-F1
#
_entry.id   AF-X1J5H1-F1
#
_cell.length_a   1.000
_cell.length_b   1.000
_cell.length_c   1.000
_cell.angle_alpha   90.00
_cell.angle_beta   90.00
_cell.angle_gamma   90.00
#
_symmetry.space_group_name_H-M   'P 1'
#
loop_
_entity.id
_entity.type
_entity.pdbx_description
1 polymer ?
#
loop_
_entity_poly.entity_id
_entity_poly.type
_entity_poly.pdbx_seq_one_letter_code
_entity_poly.pdbx_strand_id
1 'polypeptide(L)'
;AVVGNKLICGWACPFGALQELIYHLPILRKLKKRRVPFVVSNTLRGMLFIVTLLLLFGIVGGRKGFVIYHFINPFNLFNLDIETVTVGATILVALVVSFGFYRPFCQFVCPFGFLSWLLERLSIFRVKIDRSRCTNCHACVSACPLDAAKGRVDGKVFPADCFSCARCLNVCPVDAIHYGLVGKKPAGQSEQS
;
A
#
# COMPACT_ATOMS: atom_id res chain seq x y z
N ALA A 1 -6.81 9.52 4.74
CA ALA A 1 -5.43 9.33 5.23
C ALA A 1 -5.29 9.70 6.72
N VAL A 2 -5.87 10.81 7.16
CA VAL A 2 -5.79 11.31 8.54
C VAL A 2 -6.34 10.32 9.58
N VAL A 3 -7.53 9.75 9.34
CA VAL A 3 -8.19 8.89 10.34
C VAL A 3 -7.57 7.49 10.43
N GLY A 4 -7.05 6.92 9.34
CA GLY A 4 -6.44 5.58 9.39
C GLY A 4 -5.56 5.23 8.19
N ASN A 5 -4.61 4.32 8.46
CA ASN A 5 -3.52 4.01 7.56
C ASN A 5 -4.03 3.33 6.28
N LYS A 6 -3.84 4.01 5.15
CA LYS A 6 -4.29 3.58 3.80
C LYS A 6 -5.72 3.04 3.77
N LEU A 7 -6.65 3.63 4.54
CA LEU A 7 -8.06 3.19 4.55
C LEU A 7 -8.69 3.17 3.15
N ILE A 8 -8.41 4.18 2.33
CA ILE A 8 -8.96 4.25 0.97
C ILE A 8 -8.41 3.11 0.10
N CYS A 9 -7.08 2.96 0.04
CA CYS A 9 -6.47 1.94 -0.82
C CYS A 9 -6.66 0.51 -0.28
N GLY A 10 -6.73 0.34 1.05
CA GLY A 10 -6.92 -0.96 1.70
C GLY A 10 -8.36 -1.44 1.70
N TRP A 11 -9.31 -0.55 2.05
CA TRP A 11 -10.69 -0.92 2.35
C TRP A 11 -11.73 -0.32 1.39
N ALA A 12 -11.48 0.85 0.80
CA ALA A 12 -12.47 1.50 -0.07
C ALA A 12 -12.25 1.24 -1.57
N CYS A 13 -11.03 0.89 -1.99
CA CYS A 13 -10.69 0.76 -3.41
C CYS A 13 -11.18 -0.58 -3.98
N PRO A 14 -12.17 -0.59 -4.90
CA PRO A 14 -12.72 -1.83 -5.45
C PRO A 14 -11.68 -2.60 -6.26
N PHE A 15 -10.81 -1.87 -6.98
CA PHE A 15 -9.71 -2.49 -7.73
C PHE A 15 -8.69 -3.17 -6.82
N GLY A 16 -8.35 -2.52 -5.71
CA GLY A 16 -7.46 -3.11 -4.70
C GLY A 16 -8.04 -4.37 -4.06
N ALA A 17 -9.35 -4.36 -3.76
CA ALA A 17 -10.06 -5.53 -3.26
C ALA A 17 -10.05 -6.69 -4.28
N LEU A 18 -10.29 -6.38 -5.56
CA LEU A 18 -10.21 -7.37 -6.65
C LEU A 18 -8.82 -7.98 -6.78
N GLN A 19 -7.76 -7.16 -6.74
CA GLN A 19 -6.38 -7.67 -6.78
C GLN A 19 -6.04 -8.54 -5.57
N GLU A 20 -6.55 -8.20 -4.38
CA GLU A 20 -6.37 -9.04 -3.19
C GLU A 20 -7.12 -10.36 -3.32
N LEU A 21 -8.36 -10.35 -3.83
CA LEU A 21 -9.13 -11.57 -4.10
C LEU A 21 -8.38 -12.50 -5.05
N ILE A 22 -7.87 -11.98 -6.16
CA ILE A 22 -7.06 -12.73 -7.14
C ILE A 22 -5.80 -13.31 -6.48
N TYR A 23 -5.12 -12.50 -5.67
CA TYR A 23 -3.94 -12.95 -4.92
C TYR A 23 -4.27 -14.07 -3.91
N HIS A 24 -5.52 -14.25 -3.48
CA HIS A 24 -5.91 -15.35 -2.61
C HIS A 24 -6.21 -16.66 -3.36
N LEU A 25 -6.51 -16.62 -4.66
CA LEU A 25 -6.83 -17.82 -5.45
C LEU A 25 -5.67 -18.83 -5.45
N PRO A 26 -5.91 -20.13 -5.23
CA PRO A 26 -4.85 -21.13 -5.02
C PRO A 26 -3.98 -21.45 -6.26
N ILE A 27 -4.24 -20.84 -7.41
CA ILE A 27 -3.68 -21.18 -8.72
C ILE A 27 -2.15 -21.04 -8.78
N LEU A 28 -1.57 -19.92 -8.31
CA LEU A 28 -0.13 -19.65 -8.39
C LEU A 28 0.55 -19.57 -7.01
N ARG A 29 0.17 -20.44 -6.05
CA ARG A 29 0.71 -20.42 -4.67
C ARG A 29 2.24 -20.42 -4.58
N LYS A 30 2.95 -21.08 -5.52
CA LYS A 30 4.42 -21.13 -5.54
C LYS A 30 5.06 -19.76 -5.87
N LEU A 31 4.40 -18.93 -6.68
CA LEU A 31 4.92 -17.62 -7.10
C LEU A 31 4.67 -16.52 -6.05
N LYS A 32 3.68 -16.69 -5.16
CA LYS A 32 3.29 -15.74 -4.10
C LYS A 32 4.36 -15.45 -3.05
N LYS A 33 5.48 -16.18 -3.07
CA LYS A 33 6.63 -15.93 -2.17
C LYS A 33 7.55 -14.80 -2.66
N ARG A 34 7.41 -14.35 -3.91
CA ARG A 34 8.22 -13.26 -4.45
C ARG A 34 7.71 -11.92 -3.93
N ARG A 35 8.49 -11.31 -3.03
CA ARG A 35 8.29 -9.92 -2.59
C ARG A 35 9.16 -9.01 -3.43
N VAL A 36 8.61 -7.91 -3.90
CA VAL A 36 9.41 -6.86 -4.54
C VAL A 36 9.99 -5.97 -3.44
N PRO A 37 11.30 -5.72 -3.44
CA PRO A 37 11.92 -4.88 -2.43
C PRO A 37 11.29 -3.49 -2.44
N PHE A 38 10.97 -2.99 -1.24
CA PHE A 38 10.27 -1.71 -1.07
C PHE A 38 10.97 -0.53 -1.77
N VAL A 39 12.30 -0.53 -1.81
CA VAL A 39 13.07 0.53 -2.48
C VAL A 39 12.71 0.62 -3.96
N VAL A 40 12.63 -0.52 -4.67
CA VAL A 40 12.30 -0.54 -6.10
C VAL A 40 10.88 -0.07 -6.35
N SER A 41 9.91 -0.58 -5.59
CA SER A 41 8.51 -0.19 -5.75
C SER A 41 8.27 1.28 -5.40
N ASN A 42 8.95 1.81 -4.37
CA ASN A 42 8.82 3.20 -3.97
C ASN A 42 9.53 4.16 -4.94
N THR A 43 10.71 3.80 -5.45
CA THR A 43 11.42 4.58 -6.48
C THR A 43 10.62 4.68 -7.76
N LEU A 44 10.07 3.57 -8.25
CA LEU A 44 9.24 3.57 -9.46
C LEU A 44 8.00 4.45 -9.30
N ARG A 45 7.29 4.32 -8.17
CA ARG A 45 6.12 5.15 -7.89
C ARG A 45 6.46 6.63 -7.71
N GLY A 46 7.58 6.94 -7.05
CA GLY A 46 8.07 8.31 -6.89
C GLY A 46 8.42 8.94 -8.25
N MET A 47 9.09 8.20 -9.12
CA MET A 47 9.36 8.61 -10.51
C MET A 47 8.07 8.90 -11.28
N LEU A 48 7.11 7.96 -11.28
CA LEU A 48 5.82 8.16 -11.95
C LEU A 48 5.05 9.36 -11.37
N PHE A 49 5.09 9.57 -10.06
CA PHE A 49 4.48 10.72 -9.41
C PHE A 49 5.10 12.04 -9.86
N ILE A 50 6.45 12.12 -9.91
CA ILE A 50 7.17 13.31 -10.40
C ILE A 50 6.85 13.56 -11.87
N VAL A 51 6.90 12.54 -12.73
CA VAL A 51 6.56 12.67 -14.16
C VAL A 51 5.12 13.17 -14.32
N THR A 52 4.18 12.61 -13.55
CA THR A 52 2.78 13.07 -13.54
C THR A 52 2.67 14.54 -13.16
N LEU A 53 3.42 15.00 -12.14
CA LEU A 53 3.45 16.41 -11.75
C LEU A 53 4.06 17.31 -12.84
N LEU A 54 5.19 16.91 -13.44
CA LEU A 54 5.86 17.68 -14.50
C LEU A 54 4.98 17.85 -15.74
N LEU A 55 4.23 16.80 -16.10
CA LEU A 55 3.24 16.85 -17.18
C LEU A 55 2.05 17.75 -16.80
N LEU A 56 1.55 17.63 -15.57
CA LEU A 56 0.42 18.43 -15.07
C LEU A 56 0.73 19.94 -15.06
N PHE A 57 1.95 20.32 -14.67
CA PHE A 57 2.40 21.71 -14.66
C PHE A 57 2.98 22.19 -16.02
N GLY A 58 2.94 21.36 -17.06
CA GLY A 58 3.37 21.73 -18.42
C GLY A 58 4.86 22.03 -18.56
N ILE A 59 5.68 21.64 -17.57
CA ILE A 59 7.13 21.86 -17.55
C ILE A 59 7.81 21.02 -18.64
N VAL A 60 7.26 19.82 -18.90
CA VAL A 60 7.67 18.94 -20.00
C VAL A 60 6.64 19.10 -21.13
N GLY A 61 6.96 19.92 -22.13
CA GLY A 61 6.12 20.08 -23.34
C GLY A 61 5.78 21.51 -23.75
N GLY A 62 6.17 22.54 -22.99
CA GLY A 62 6.17 23.95 -23.41
C GLY A 62 4.80 24.57 -23.76
N ARG A 63 3.69 23.88 -23.53
CA ARG A 63 2.34 24.36 -23.87
C ARG A 63 1.61 24.85 -22.61
N LYS A 64 1.66 26.17 -22.38
CA LYS A 64 0.70 26.85 -21.50
C LYS A 64 -0.68 26.75 -22.16
N GLY A 65 -1.55 25.88 -21.65
CA GLY A 65 -2.97 25.89 -22.03
C GLY A 65 -3.52 24.68 -22.79
N PHE A 66 -2.81 23.56 -22.86
CA PHE A 66 -3.47 22.29 -23.18
C PHE A 66 -3.74 21.54 -21.87
N VAL A 67 -5.00 21.57 -21.42
CA VAL A 67 -5.46 20.76 -20.30
C VAL A 67 -5.46 19.30 -20.76
N ILE A 68 -4.29 18.65 -20.71
CA ILE A 68 -4.10 17.21 -20.95
C ILE A 68 -4.80 16.38 -19.86
N TYR A 69 -5.43 17.02 -18.87
CA TYR A 69 -6.15 16.39 -17.77
C TYR A 69 -7.23 15.41 -18.25
N HIS A 70 -7.83 15.58 -19.44
CA HIS A 70 -8.82 14.62 -19.94
C HIS A 70 -8.21 13.36 -20.56
N PHE A 71 -6.98 13.45 -21.09
CA PHE A 71 -6.29 12.36 -21.81
C PHE A 71 -5.31 11.58 -20.91
N ILE A 72 -4.72 12.26 -19.91
CA ILE A 72 -3.87 11.67 -18.87
C ILE A 72 -4.56 11.91 -17.52
N ASN A 73 -5.87 11.64 -17.43
CA ASN A 73 -6.55 11.68 -16.15
C ASN A 73 -6.25 10.38 -15.38
N PRO A 74 -5.42 10.36 -14.32
CA PRO A 74 -5.31 9.18 -13.46
C PRO A 74 -6.64 8.88 -12.75
N PHE A 75 -7.61 9.83 -12.76
CA PHE A 75 -8.95 9.62 -12.24
C PHE A 75 -9.94 8.98 -13.22
N ASN A 76 -9.65 8.90 -14.53
CA ASN A 76 -10.48 8.11 -15.45
C ASN A 76 -10.44 6.61 -15.13
N LEU A 77 -9.43 6.17 -14.37
CA LEU A 77 -9.39 4.83 -13.79
C LEU A 77 -10.54 4.56 -12.80
N PHE A 78 -11.10 5.60 -12.18
CA PHE A 78 -12.27 5.48 -11.30
C PHE A 78 -13.60 5.60 -12.05
N ASN A 79 -13.60 6.06 -13.30
CA ASN A 79 -14.80 6.19 -14.13
C ASN A 79 -15.18 4.88 -14.85
N LEU A 80 -14.35 3.83 -14.81
CA LEU A 80 -14.57 2.57 -15.56
C LEU A 80 -14.86 2.76 -17.07
N ASP A 81 -14.57 3.94 -17.64
CA ASP A 81 -14.68 4.18 -19.08
C ASP A 81 -13.47 3.55 -19.78
N ILE A 82 -13.66 2.34 -20.33
CA ILE A 82 -12.65 1.54 -21.03
C ILE A 82 -12.40 2.08 -22.46
N GLU A 83 -12.31 3.39 -22.65
CA GLU A 83 -12.22 3.95 -24.02
C GLU A 83 -10.79 3.99 -24.58
N THR A 84 -9.76 3.84 -23.73
CA THR A 84 -8.35 3.78 -24.19
C THR A 84 -7.78 2.38 -24.03
N VAL A 85 -7.44 1.74 -25.16
CA VAL A 85 -6.83 0.40 -25.26
C VAL A 85 -5.63 0.24 -24.30
N THR A 86 -4.89 1.33 -24.06
CA THR A 86 -3.74 1.38 -23.15
C THR A 86 -4.10 1.26 -21.66
N VAL A 87 -5.19 1.86 -21.21
CA VAL A 87 -5.66 1.75 -19.81
C VAL A 87 -6.21 0.36 -19.55
N GLY A 88 -7.04 -0.16 -20.47
CA GLY A 88 -7.56 -1.53 -20.40
C GLY A 88 -6.44 -2.57 -20.34
N ALA A 89 -5.42 -2.44 -21.18
CA ALA A 89 -4.24 -3.31 -21.15
C ALA A 89 -3.46 -3.22 -19.83
N THR A 90 -3.26 -2.01 -19.30
CA THR A 90 -2.55 -1.80 -18.02
C THR A 90 -3.30 -2.46 -16.84
N ILE A 91 -4.62 -2.33 -16.80
CA ILE A 91 -5.48 -2.98 -15.81
C ILE A 91 -5.38 -4.50 -15.94
N LEU A 92 -5.53 -5.03 -17.16
CA LEU A 92 -5.46 -6.46 -17.43
C LEU A 92 -4.11 -7.04 -16.99
N VAL A 93 -3.01 -6.42 -17.38
CA VAL A 93 -1.66 -6.82 -16.96
C VAL A 93 -1.54 -6.79 -15.44
N ALA A 94 -2.03 -5.74 -14.79
CA ALA A 94 -1.99 -5.66 -13.33
C ALA A 94 -2.81 -6.77 -12.65
N LEU A 95 -3.96 -7.15 -13.20
CA LEU A 95 -4.78 -8.26 -12.69
C LEU A 95 -4.07 -9.62 -12.89
N VAL A 96 -3.46 -9.86 -14.06
CA VAL A 96 -2.67 -11.06 -14.33
C VAL A 96 -1.46 -11.16 -13.39
N VAL A 97 -0.75 -10.06 -13.17
CA VAL A 97 0.38 -10.01 -12.23
C VAL A 97 -0.08 -10.24 -10.78
N SER A 98 -1.34 -9.91 -10.44
CA SER A 98 -1.89 -10.08 -9.09
C SER A 98 -1.99 -11.54 -8.64
N PHE A 99 -1.95 -12.52 -9.56
CA PHE A 99 -1.88 -13.93 -9.17
C PHE A 99 -0.58 -14.29 -8.44
N GLY A 100 0.51 -13.57 -8.73
CA GLY A 100 1.83 -13.79 -8.13
C GLY A 100 2.26 -12.72 -7.13
N PHE A 101 1.79 -11.48 -7.29
CA PHE A 101 2.20 -10.34 -6.46
C PHE A 101 1.01 -9.70 -5.75
N TYR A 102 1.25 -9.21 -4.53
CA TYR A 102 0.20 -8.58 -3.74
C TYR A 102 -0.04 -7.12 -4.16
N ARG A 103 -1.18 -6.83 -4.79
CA ARG A 103 -1.63 -5.49 -5.22
C ARG A 103 -0.61 -4.75 -6.11
N PRO A 104 -0.15 -5.35 -7.23
CA PRO A 104 0.92 -4.81 -8.08
C PRO A 104 0.61 -3.42 -8.65
N PHE A 105 -0.65 -3.13 -8.96
CA PHE A 105 -1.03 -1.81 -9.47
C PHE A 105 -0.77 -0.71 -8.43
N CYS A 106 -1.18 -0.95 -7.18
CA CYS A 106 -0.95 -0.02 -6.08
C CYS A 106 0.54 0.16 -5.76
N GLN A 107 1.36 -0.86 -6.04
CA GLN A 107 2.80 -0.87 -5.78
C GLN A 107 3.65 -0.25 -6.90
N PHE A 108 3.17 -0.28 -8.15
CA PHE A 108 4.00 0.10 -9.30
C PHE A 108 3.44 1.22 -10.16
N VAL A 109 2.12 1.34 -10.27
CA VAL A 109 1.49 2.20 -11.28
C VAL A 109 0.71 3.34 -10.64
N CYS A 110 0.04 3.09 -9.51
CA CYS A 110 -0.87 4.04 -8.91
C CYS A 110 -0.14 5.28 -8.35
N PRO A 111 -0.40 6.51 -8.85
CA PRO A 111 0.22 7.73 -8.33
C PRO A 111 -0.23 8.03 -6.89
N PHE A 112 -1.48 7.71 -6.55
CA PHE A 112 -1.99 7.79 -5.16
C PHE A 112 -1.30 6.80 -4.23
N GLY A 113 -0.67 5.75 -4.75
CA GLY A 113 0.11 4.79 -3.96
C GLY A 113 1.28 5.46 -3.24
N PHE A 114 2.02 6.33 -3.93
CA PHE A 114 3.14 7.09 -3.36
C PHE A 114 2.67 8.14 -2.37
N LEU A 115 1.69 8.95 -2.77
CA LEU A 115 1.15 10.01 -1.91
C LEU A 115 0.53 9.42 -0.64
N SER A 116 -0.21 8.31 -0.75
CA SER A 116 -0.81 7.64 0.41
C SER A 116 0.23 7.08 1.36
N TRP A 117 1.37 6.56 0.85
CA TRP A 117 2.49 6.12 1.69
C TRP A 117 3.12 7.31 2.43
N LEU A 118 3.31 8.45 1.76
CA LEU A 118 3.86 9.64 2.39
C LEU A 118 2.92 10.18 3.49
N LEU A 119 1.61 10.24 3.21
CA LEU A 119 0.59 10.70 4.15
C LEU A 119 0.28 9.68 5.25
N GLU A 120 0.72 8.42 5.13
CA GLU A 120 0.47 7.38 6.12
C GLU A 120 1.12 7.70 7.48
N ARG A 121 2.15 8.54 7.48
CA ARG A 121 2.80 9.05 8.70
C ARG A 121 1.89 9.92 9.55
N LEU A 122 1.01 10.68 8.91
CA LEU A 122 0.04 11.55 9.57
C LEU A 122 -1.17 10.76 10.07
N SER A 123 -1.23 9.47 9.75
CA SER A 123 -2.36 8.65 10.12
C SER A 123 -2.39 8.39 11.62
N ILE A 124 -3.50 8.77 12.24
CA ILE A 124 -3.70 8.62 13.68
C ILE A 124 -3.93 7.14 14.02
N PHE A 125 -4.63 6.37 13.20
CA PHE A 125 -4.91 4.96 13.45
C PHE A 125 -4.03 4.03 12.59
N ARG A 126 -3.14 3.25 13.23
CA ARG A 126 -2.22 2.34 12.54
C ARG A 126 -1.95 1.07 13.34
N VAL A 127 -1.43 0.04 12.65
CA VAL A 127 -0.91 -1.18 13.28
C VAL A 127 0.29 -0.83 14.16
N LYS A 128 0.21 -1.19 15.45
CA LYS A 128 1.26 -1.08 16.46
C LYS A 128 1.68 -2.45 16.97
N ILE A 129 2.92 -2.53 17.44
CA ILE A 129 3.48 -3.69 18.11
C ILE A 129 3.77 -3.29 19.54
N ASP A 130 3.17 -3.99 20.49
CA ASP A 130 3.48 -3.89 21.91
C ASP A 130 4.83 -4.56 22.18
N ARG A 131 5.84 -3.76 22.49
CA ARG A 131 7.23 -4.23 22.64
C ARG A 131 7.44 -5.06 23.89
N SER A 132 6.63 -4.89 24.93
CA SER A 132 6.77 -5.69 26.16
C SER A 132 6.28 -7.12 25.97
N ARG A 133 5.29 -7.34 25.10
CA ARG A 133 4.73 -8.67 24.80
C ARG A 133 5.37 -9.33 23.59
N CYS A 134 6.01 -8.57 22.71
CA CYS A 134 6.61 -9.09 21.48
C CYS A 134 7.84 -9.96 21.76
N THR A 135 7.80 -11.22 21.33
CA THR A 135 8.90 -12.20 21.47
C THR A 135 9.87 -12.21 20.28
N ASN A 136 9.69 -11.33 19.29
CA ASN A 136 10.47 -11.31 18.04
C ASN A 136 10.49 -12.64 17.27
N CYS A 137 9.42 -13.45 17.36
CA CYS A 137 9.28 -14.72 16.62
C CYS A 137 9.14 -14.56 15.09
N HIS A 138 9.00 -13.33 14.58
CA HIS A 138 8.85 -13.00 13.16
C HIS A 138 7.67 -13.65 12.41
N ALA A 139 6.69 -14.25 13.11
CA ALA A 139 5.47 -14.79 12.51
C ALA A 139 4.69 -13.73 11.70
N CYS A 140 4.63 -12.49 12.20
CA CYS A 140 4.01 -11.38 11.48
C CYS A 140 4.77 -10.98 10.20
N VAL A 141 6.10 -11.19 10.16
CA VAL A 141 6.95 -10.88 8.99
C VAL A 141 6.76 -11.92 7.89
N SER A 142 6.55 -13.19 8.24
CA SER A 142 6.26 -14.25 7.28
C SER A 142 4.83 -14.13 6.72
N ALA A 143 3.86 -13.73 7.55
CA ALA A 143 2.46 -13.56 7.13
C ALA A 143 2.21 -12.28 6.32
N CYS A 144 3.04 -11.23 6.49
CA CYS A 144 2.87 -9.99 5.75
C CYS A 144 3.21 -10.21 4.26
N PRO A 145 2.29 -9.90 3.33
CA PRO A 145 2.57 -10.02 1.90
C PRO A 145 3.57 -8.96 1.39
N LEU A 146 3.98 -8.04 2.28
CA LEU A 146 4.86 -6.90 2.04
C LEU A 146 5.95 -6.85 3.11
N ASP A 147 6.87 -5.91 3.00
CA ASP A 147 7.93 -5.69 4.01
C ASP A 147 7.50 -4.78 5.18
N ALA A 148 6.20 -4.49 5.27
CA ALA A 148 5.66 -3.55 6.24
C ALA A 148 5.74 -4.03 7.69
N ALA A 149 5.51 -5.33 7.91
CA ALA A 149 5.68 -5.94 9.23
C ALA A 149 7.15 -5.97 9.64
N LYS A 150 8.06 -6.29 8.71
CA LYS A 150 9.52 -6.26 8.95
C LYS A 150 9.96 -4.88 9.40
N GLY A 151 9.59 -3.83 8.64
CA GLY A 151 9.93 -2.45 9.03
C GLY A 151 9.37 -2.03 10.39
N ARG A 152 8.20 -2.53 10.79
CA ARG A 152 7.62 -2.25 12.12
C ARG A 152 8.34 -2.98 13.25
N VAL A 153 8.67 -4.26 13.05
CA VAL A 153 9.48 -5.03 14.01
C VAL A 153 10.86 -4.40 14.17
N ASP A 154 11.49 -3.98 13.08
CA ASP A 154 12.80 -3.31 13.09
C ASP A 154 12.76 -1.87 13.65
N GLY A 155 11.57 -1.32 13.92
CA GLY A 155 11.43 0.05 14.44
C GLY A 155 11.76 1.14 13.41
N LYS A 156 11.68 0.83 12.11
CA LYS A 156 11.96 1.80 11.04
C LYS A 156 10.95 2.94 11.07
N VAL A 157 11.45 4.16 10.95
CA VAL A 157 10.61 5.38 10.88
C VAL A 157 9.79 5.43 9.59
N PHE A 158 10.27 4.77 8.53
CA PHE A 158 9.59 4.60 7.25
C PHE A 158 9.53 3.11 6.88
N PRO A 159 8.53 2.36 7.36
CA PRO A 159 8.30 1.01 6.91
C PRO A 159 7.74 1.00 5.47
N ALA A 160 7.75 -0.18 4.85
CA ALA A 160 7.05 -0.39 3.59
C ALA A 160 5.52 -0.27 3.76
N ASP A 161 4.80 -0.14 2.64
CA ASP A 161 3.35 0.08 2.61
C ASP A 161 2.56 -0.92 3.45
N CYS A 162 1.73 -0.42 4.37
CA CYS A 162 0.80 -1.26 5.13
C CYS A 162 -0.63 -0.95 4.72
N PHE A 163 -1.30 -1.91 4.08
CA PHE A 163 -2.72 -1.79 3.69
C PHE A 163 -3.73 -2.16 4.79
N SER A 164 -3.28 -2.34 6.03
CA SER A 164 -4.14 -2.66 7.18
C SER A 164 -5.04 -3.89 6.94
N CYS A 165 -4.48 -4.96 6.37
CA CYS A 165 -5.19 -6.22 6.06
C CYS A 165 -5.33 -7.19 7.25
N ALA A 166 -4.95 -6.78 8.47
CA ALA A 166 -5.01 -7.55 9.71
C ALA A 166 -4.24 -8.90 9.78
N ARG A 167 -3.60 -9.38 8.70
CA ARG A 167 -2.90 -10.69 8.72
C ARG A 167 -1.88 -10.84 9.85
N CYS A 168 -1.13 -9.78 10.14
CA CYS A 168 -0.15 -9.80 11.22
C CYS A 168 -0.77 -9.91 12.61
N LEU A 169 -1.99 -9.38 12.82
CA LEU A 169 -2.71 -9.53 14.08
C LEU A 169 -3.11 -11.00 14.26
N ASN A 170 -3.67 -11.61 13.21
CA ASN A 170 -4.22 -12.98 13.26
C ASN A 170 -3.16 -14.09 13.44
N VAL A 171 -1.88 -13.82 13.16
CA VAL A 171 -0.81 -14.82 13.29
C VAL A 171 0.07 -14.59 14.53
N CYS A 172 -0.20 -13.56 15.32
CA CYS A 172 0.63 -13.24 16.48
C CYS A 172 0.30 -14.22 17.62
N PRO A 173 1.23 -15.07 18.08
CA PRO A 173 0.94 -16.08 19.11
C PRO A 173 0.74 -15.49 20.52
N VAL A 174 1.09 -14.22 20.72
CA VAL A 174 1.08 -13.51 22.01
C VAL A 174 0.22 -12.24 21.98
N ASP A 175 -0.57 -12.06 20.93
CA ASP A 175 -1.46 -10.91 20.71
C ASP A 175 -0.79 -9.53 20.95
N ALA A 176 0.49 -9.42 20.62
CA ALA A 176 1.27 -8.19 20.78
C ALA A 176 0.91 -7.13 19.73
N ILE A 177 0.20 -7.48 18.65
CA ILE A 177 -0.09 -6.59 17.53
C ILE A 177 -1.54 -6.13 17.60
N HIS A 178 -1.78 -4.83 17.53
CA HIS A 178 -3.12 -4.24 17.60
C HIS A 178 -3.20 -2.97 16.73
N TYR A 179 -4.42 -2.57 16.38
CA TYR A 179 -4.66 -1.24 15.84
C TYR A 179 -4.75 -0.22 16.98
N GLY A 180 -4.08 0.93 16.85
CA GLY A 180 -4.10 1.94 17.90
C GLY A 180 -3.77 3.34 17.41
N LEU A 181 -4.17 4.33 18.22
CA LEU A 181 -3.93 5.75 17.99
C LEU A 181 -2.46 6.11 18.19
N VAL A 182 -1.87 6.90 17.29
CA VAL A 182 -0.53 7.47 17.48
C VAL A 182 -0.50 8.29 18.79
N GLY A 183 0.50 8.04 19.64
CA GLY A 183 0.64 8.71 20.94
C GLY A 183 -0.01 8.00 22.14
N LYS A 184 -1.04 7.16 21.96
CA LYS A 184 -1.65 6.42 23.09
C LYS A 184 -0.93 5.09 23.34
N LYS A 185 -0.54 4.82 24.60
CA LYS A 185 -0.07 3.48 25.05
C LYS A 185 -1.22 2.46 24.93
N PRO A 186 -0.93 1.18 24.69
CA PRO A 186 -1.97 0.15 24.64
C PRO A 186 -2.77 0.11 25.95
N ALA A 187 -4.10 0.04 25.84
CA ALA A 187 -5.00 -0.12 26.98
C ALA A 187 -4.68 -1.47 27.64
N GLY A 188 -4.08 -1.41 28.83
CA GLY A 188 -3.49 -2.57 29.53
C GLY A 188 -2.22 -2.26 30.31
N GLN A 189 -1.61 -1.08 30.12
CA GLN A 189 -0.56 -0.55 31.00
C GLN A 189 -1.18 0.51 31.94
N SER A 190 -1.79 0.07 33.03
CA SER A 190 -2.03 0.92 34.21
C SER A 190 -0.68 1.23 34.87
N GLU A 191 -0.48 2.50 35.22
CA GLU A 191 0.67 3.02 35.96
C GLU A 191 1.08 2.14 37.14
N GLN A 192 2.35 1.70 37.15
CA GLN A 192 3.12 1.45 38.36
C GLN A 192 4.59 1.77 38.09
N SER A 193 4.97 3.03 38.28
CA SER A 193 6.04 3.48 39.19
C SER A 193 6.35 4.96 38.99
#